data_AF-A0AAE1M593-F1
#
_entry.id   AF-A0AAE1M593-F1
#
_cell.length_a   1.000
_cell.length_b   1.000
_cell.length_c   1.000
_cell.angle_alpha   90.00
_cell.angle_beta   90.00
_cell.angle_gamma   90.00
#
_symmetry.space_group_name_H-M   'P 1'
#
loop_
_entity.id
_entity.type
_entity.pdbx_description
1 polymer ?
#
loop_
_entity_poly.entity_id
_entity_poly.type
_entity_poly.pdbx_seq_one_letter_code
_entity_poly.pdbx_strand_id
1 'polypeptide(L)'
;MSFFESSQNVRLEGSCLIADVCRADGSWTESILDLNNHVGNNEGIFEVGGNGVFESADQVSWRLDGTTIITLLYRSDGSFGEEQFLNLNDYVSNQDGVLVFNQKMEATALRSWELDNNVQLVDAKRDALYNYDADVQRAIADARPWTKDANYFKYVRISAVALVKMTMHARSGGSLEVMGLMQGYIDGETFVVTDAFRLPVEGTETRVNAQNEANEYLIEYLDLSRAQGRQENVVGWYHSHPGYGCWLSGIDVETEALQQQFQDPFLAVVIDPDRTISAGKVEIGAFRTYPANYKPEGASGYSSDGFQAVPLDKAAEFGAHSSRYYSLDVSHFKSTLDSHLLELLWHKYWVQTLSQSPLLTNRDFGSKQMLDLSSKIKEATSNIMRSRVSQAAMVGGKSADKAVEKLAQDSNLVATKELSGLMAAQIKAKVFNDLGTPSAAPKTTATGGTASS
;
A
#
# COMPACT_ATOMS: atom_id res chain seq x y z
N MET A 1 25.21 24.53 11.52
CA MET A 1 25.88 23.69 12.54
C MET A 1 24.97 23.73 13.76
N SER A 2 24.62 22.58 14.35
CA SER A 2 23.78 22.60 15.56
C SER A 2 24.51 23.37 16.67
N PHE A 3 23.80 24.14 17.50
CA PHE A 3 24.49 24.90 18.56
C PHE A 3 25.24 23.93 19.47
N PHE A 4 24.67 22.77 19.77
CA PHE A 4 25.26 21.78 20.66
C PHE A 4 26.61 21.24 20.15
N GLU A 5 26.74 20.97 18.85
CA GLU A 5 28.01 20.48 18.27
C GLU A 5 29.11 21.56 18.23
N SER A 6 28.72 22.83 18.35
CA SER A 6 29.60 23.99 18.21
C SER A 6 29.74 24.82 19.48
N SER A 7 29.23 24.31 20.60
CA SER A 7 29.22 24.95 21.90
C SER A 7 29.72 24.01 23.00
N GLN A 8 30.35 24.56 24.01
CA GLN A 8 30.75 23.85 25.24
C GLN A 8 30.39 24.70 26.46
N ASN A 9 30.41 24.10 27.66
CA ASN A 9 30.04 24.77 28.92
C ASN A 9 28.66 25.44 28.89
N VAL A 10 27.70 24.80 28.19
CA VAL A 10 26.33 25.29 28.03
C VAL A 10 25.62 25.28 29.39
N ARG A 11 25.04 26.41 29.77
CA ARG A 11 24.30 26.59 31.01
C ARG A 11 23.17 27.59 30.84
N LEU A 12 22.20 27.53 31.75
CA LEU A 12 21.06 28.41 31.80
C LEU A 12 21.12 29.23 33.09
N GLU A 13 21.20 30.55 32.96
CA GLU A 13 21.21 31.49 34.09
C GLU A 13 20.01 32.44 33.95
N GLY A 14 18.95 32.18 34.71
CA GLY A 14 17.67 32.85 34.53
C GLY A 14 17.07 32.54 33.15
N SER A 15 16.71 33.58 32.39
CA SER A 15 16.26 33.48 30.99
C SER A 15 17.40 33.35 29.97
N CYS A 16 18.65 33.54 30.40
CA CYS A 16 19.81 33.60 29.52
C CYS A 16 20.44 32.22 29.32
N LEU A 17 20.50 31.79 28.06
CA LEU A 17 21.33 30.68 27.60
C LEU A 17 22.76 31.18 27.40
N ILE A 18 23.71 30.58 28.12
CA ILE A 18 25.13 30.96 28.05
C ILE A 18 25.95 29.75 27.61
N ALA A 19 26.84 29.94 26.65
CA ALA A 19 27.78 28.90 26.24
C ALA A 19 29.08 29.51 25.70
N ASP A 20 30.16 28.72 25.75
CA ASP A 20 31.36 28.98 24.98
C ASP A 20 31.18 28.42 23.57
N VAL A 21 31.33 29.27 22.56
CA VAL A 21 30.95 28.99 21.19
C VAL A 21 32.16 29.14 20.26
N CYS A 22 32.31 28.19 19.33
CA CYS A 22 33.46 28.15 18.41
C CYS A 22 33.28 29.14 17.25
N ARG A 23 34.28 29.98 16.99
CA ARG A 23 34.37 30.86 15.82
C ARG A 23 34.87 30.11 14.59
N ALA A 24 34.70 30.71 13.41
CA ALA A 24 35.20 30.18 12.14
C ALA A 24 36.74 30.02 12.11
N ASP A 25 37.47 30.80 12.92
CA ASP A 25 38.92 30.70 13.08
C ASP A 25 39.36 29.60 14.08
N GLY A 26 38.42 28.87 14.68
CA GLY A 26 38.66 27.83 15.67
C GLY A 26 38.90 28.34 17.10
N SER A 27 38.83 29.67 17.32
CA SER A 27 38.86 30.25 18.67
C SER A 27 37.50 30.12 19.36
N TRP A 28 37.49 30.12 20.70
CA TRP A 28 36.26 30.03 21.50
C TRP A 28 35.94 31.36 22.15
N THR A 29 34.67 31.72 22.21
CA THR A 29 34.18 32.94 22.87
C THR A 29 32.89 32.66 23.63
N GLU A 30 32.69 33.29 24.78
CA GLU A 30 31.42 33.20 25.49
C GLU A 30 30.35 34.00 24.73
N SER A 31 29.17 33.43 24.58
CA SER A 31 28.00 34.07 24.00
C SER A 31 26.79 33.87 24.91
N ILE A 32 25.98 34.92 25.02
CA ILE A 32 24.78 34.96 25.85
C ILE A 32 23.57 35.26 24.95
N LEU A 33 22.53 34.44 25.07
CA LEU A 33 21.28 34.59 24.35
C LEU A 33 20.11 34.60 25.34
N ASP A 34 19.42 35.73 25.44
CA ASP A 34 18.27 35.86 26.33
C ASP A 34 16.99 35.35 25.66
N LEU A 35 16.46 34.24 26.17
CA LEU A 35 15.32 33.53 25.62
C LEU A 35 14.00 34.29 25.83
N ASN A 36 13.94 35.21 26.79
CA ASN A 36 12.75 36.03 27.00
C ASN A 36 12.42 36.93 25.81
N ASN A 37 13.39 37.19 24.92
CA ASN A 37 13.16 37.96 23.70
C ASN A 37 12.60 37.12 22.54
N HIS A 38 12.42 35.81 22.76
CA HIS A 38 12.17 34.85 21.67
C HIS A 38 11.17 33.76 22.01
N VAL A 39 10.91 33.51 23.30
CA VAL A 39 10.01 32.48 23.78
C VAL A 39 9.07 33.12 24.79
N GLY A 40 7.78 32.80 24.66
CA GLY A 40 6.71 33.14 25.58
C GLY A 40 5.96 31.90 26.05
N ASN A 41 4.77 32.13 26.60
CA ASN A 41 3.89 31.10 27.13
C ASN A 41 2.46 31.39 26.67
N ASN A 42 1.84 30.38 26.07
CA ASN A 42 0.44 30.39 25.65
C ASN A 42 -0.32 29.29 26.41
N GLU A 43 -1.07 29.69 27.45
CA GLU A 43 -1.92 28.79 28.27
C GLU A 43 -1.21 27.51 28.76
N GLY A 44 0.02 27.66 29.24
CA GLY A 44 0.82 26.57 29.81
C GLY A 44 1.66 25.81 28.79
N ILE A 45 1.82 26.34 27.56
CA ILE A 45 2.57 25.75 26.45
C ILE A 45 3.61 26.76 25.94
N PHE A 46 4.81 26.31 25.57
CA PHE A 46 5.84 27.20 25.00
C PHE A 46 5.34 27.88 23.71
N GLU A 47 5.49 29.20 23.63
CA GLU A 47 5.18 29.99 22.44
C GLU A 47 6.47 30.53 21.81
N VAL A 48 6.94 29.90 20.73
CA VAL A 48 8.11 30.38 19.99
C VAL A 48 7.76 31.66 19.22
N GLY A 49 8.54 32.72 19.41
CA GLY A 49 8.25 34.07 18.93
C GLY A 49 7.44 34.93 19.90
N GLY A 50 7.00 34.36 21.02
CA GLY A 50 6.48 35.11 22.16
C GLY A 50 7.60 35.79 22.96
N ASN A 51 7.26 36.40 24.09
CA ASN A 51 8.22 37.04 25.00
C ASN A 51 7.93 36.70 26.46
N GLY A 52 8.95 36.78 27.31
CA GLY A 52 8.81 36.69 28.77
C GLY A 52 8.45 35.30 29.29
N VAL A 53 8.97 34.24 28.68
CA VAL A 53 8.68 32.87 29.13
C VAL A 53 9.13 32.61 30.56
N PHE A 54 10.27 33.17 30.98
CA PHE A 54 10.89 32.84 32.26
C PHE A 54 10.04 33.28 33.46
N GLU A 55 9.42 34.45 33.39
CA GLU A 55 8.53 34.96 34.44
C GLU A 55 7.23 34.14 34.58
N SER A 56 6.84 33.48 33.50
CA SER A 56 5.65 32.62 33.43
C SER A 56 5.95 31.14 33.68
N ALA A 57 7.23 30.81 33.91
CA ALA A 57 7.69 29.47 34.20
C ALA A 57 7.82 29.23 35.70
N ASP A 58 7.58 28.00 36.12
CA ASP A 58 7.88 27.55 37.47
C ASP A 58 9.40 27.50 37.69
N GLN A 59 9.85 28.34 38.61
CA GLN A 59 11.27 28.51 38.94
C GLN A 59 11.91 27.26 39.57
N VAL A 60 11.09 26.37 40.13
CA VAL A 60 11.59 25.11 40.71
C VAL A 60 11.88 24.08 39.62
N SER A 61 11.05 24.01 38.58
CA SER A 61 11.19 23.04 37.48
C SER A 61 12.04 23.53 36.31
N TRP A 62 12.22 24.85 36.14
CA TRP A 62 13.04 25.46 35.08
C TRP A 62 14.48 24.96 35.10
N ARG A 63 14.79 24.04 34.18
CA ARG A 63 16.12 23.44 34.07
C ARG A 63 16.48 23.14 32.62
N LEU A 64 17.77 23.10 32.35
CA LEU A 64 18.33 22.63 31.09
C LEU A 64 18.83 21.19 31.28
N ASP A 65 18.29 20.25 30.48
CA ASP A 65 18.77 18.86 30.39
C ASP A 65 19.31 18.59 28.99
N GLY A 66 20.64 18.47 28.88
CA GLY A 66 21.33 18.42 27.59
C GLY A 66 21.08 19.68 26.76
N THR A 67 20.24 19.57 25.73
CA THR A 67 19.84 20.69 24.85
C THR A 67 18.40 21.12 25.05
N THR A 68 17.67 20.51 25.98
CA THR A 68 16.23 20.69 26.14
C THR A 68 15.94 21.44 27.42
N ILE A 69 15.20 22.54 27.32
CA ILE A 69 14.62 23.22 28.48
C ILE A 69 13.37 22.46 28.88
N ILE A 70 13.28 22.15 30.18
CA ILE A 70 12.16 21.44 30.77
C ILE A 70 11.58 22.30 31.90
N THR A 71 10.27 22.55 31.89
CA THR A 71 9.60 23.35 32.93
C THR A 71 8.08 23.14 32.91
N LEU A 72 7.40 23.57 33.97
CA LEU A 72 5.96 23.81 33.98
C LEU A 72 5.69 25.29 33.73
N LEU A 73 4.71 25.59 32.89
CA LEU A 73 4.28 26.96 32.58
C LEU A 73 2.92 27.26 33.22
N TYR A 74 2.74 28.48 33.73
CA TYR A 74 1.46 28.92 34.30
C TYR A 74 0.41 29.20 33.21
N ARG A 75 -0.83 28.80 33.45
CA ARG A 75 -2.00 29.24 32.69
C ARG A 75 -2.52 30.57 33.23
N SER A 76 -3.39 31.23 32.48
CA SER A 76 -4.00 32.50 32.90
C SER A 76 -4.86 32.38 34.18
N ASP A 77 -5.33 31.18 34.50
CA ASP A 77 -6.07 30.87 35.73
C ASP A 77 -5.17 30.59 36.96
N GLY A 78 -3.83 30.64 36.80
CA GLY A 78 -2.86 30.37 37.85
C GLY A 78 -2.56 28.89 38.08
N SER A 79 -3.19 27.97 37.33
CA SER A 79 -2.84 26.55 37.33
C SER A 79 -1.60 26.26 36.49
N PHE A 80 -1.00 25.08 36.66
CA PHE A 80 0.09 24.62 35.81
C PHE A 80 -0.41 23.90 34.56
N GLY A 81 0.26 24.17 33.44
CA GLY A 81 0.24 23.36 32.22
C GLY A 81 0.81 21.95 32.43
N GLU A 82 0.89 21.19 31.34
CA GLU A 82 1.69 19.95 31.32
C GLU A 82 3.18 20.29 31.27
N GLU A 83 4.07 19.37 31.67
CA GLU A 83 5.52 19.57 31.58
C GLU A 83 5.92 19.79 30.11
N GLN A 84 6.58 20.92 29.85
CA GLN A 84 6.95 21.36 28.52
C GLN A 84 8.42 21.07 28.23
N PHE A 85 8.72 20.81 26.96
CA PHE A 85 10.05 20.48 26.47
C PHE A 85 10.39 21.37 25.26
N LEU A 86 11.41 22.21 25.38
CA LEU A 86 11.91 23.04 24.28
C LEU A 86 13.33 22.65 23.91
N ASN A 87 13.51 21.95 22.79
CA ASN A 87 14.83 21.56 22.31
C ASN A 87 15.51 22.75 21.61
N LEU A 88 16.56 23.27 22.23
CA LEU A 88 17.29 24.42 21.72
C LEU A 88 18.03 24.14 20.41
N ASN A 89 18.27 22.87 20.04
CA ASN A 89 18.91 22.53 18.76
C ASN A 89 18.03 22.90 17.57
N ASP A 90 16.72 23.04 17.79
CA ASP A 90 15.75 23.37 16.76
C ASP A 90 15.69 24.88 16.48
N TYR A 91 16.16 25.71 17.44
CA TYR A 91 15.95 27.16 17.41
C TYR A 91 17.23 27.97 17.61
N VAL A 92 18.27 27.42 18.20
CA VAL A 92 19.52 28.14 18.46
C VAL A 92 20.62 27.64 17.52
N SER A 93 21.37 28.58 16.97
CA SER A 93 22.56 28.27 16.17
C SER A 93 23.74 29.15 16.58
N ASN A 94 24.93 28.66 16.30
CA ASN A 94 26.16 29.44 16.35
C ASN A 94 26.40 30.15 15.01
N GLN A 95 26.50 31.47 15.04
CA GLN A 95 26.95 32.33 13.94
C GLN A 95 28.26 33.00 14.33
N ASP A 96 29.38 32.37 13.95
CA ASP A 96 30.76 32.87 14.17
C ASP A 96 31.05 33.33 15.62
N GLY A 97 30.71 32.49 16.59
CA GLY A 97 30.91 32.77 18.02
C GLY A 97 29.75 33.53 18.67
N VAL A 98 28.61 33.70 18.00
CA VAL A 98 27.41 34.32 18.56
C VAL A 98 26.24 33.34 18.50
N LEU A 99 25.60 33.07 19.64
CA LEU A 99 24.33 32.34 19.72
C LEU A 99 23.22 33.23 19.17
N VAL A 100 22.52 32.73 18.17
CA VAL A 100 21.39 33.41 17.54
C VAL A 100 20.16 32.53 17.64
N PHE A 101 19.07 33.09 18.16
CA PHE A 101 17.76 32.46 18.14
C PHE A 101 17.16 32.64 16.74
N ASN A 102 17.09 31.55 16.00
CA ASN A 102 16.40 31.48 14.73
C ASN A 102 14.94 31.18 15.01
N GLN A 103 14.06 32.13 14.72
CA GLN A 103 12.65 31.81 14.53
C GLN A 103 12.56 30.79 13.39
N LYS A 104 12.18 29.55 13.72
CA LYS A 104 11.68 28.62 12.72
C LYS A 104 10.46 29.30 12.08
N MET A 105 10.62 29.84 10.89
CA MET A 105 9.52 30.25 10.01
C MET A 105 8.80 28.99 9.52
N GLU A 106 8.22 28.17 10.39
CA GLU A 106 7.57 26.93 9.97
C GLU A 106 6.38 27.18 9.04
N ALA A 107 5.70 28.34 9.17
CA ALA A 107 4.61 28.70 8.26
C ALA A 107 5.03 29.51 7.01
N THR A 108 6.21 30.16 7.01
CA THR A 108 6.61 31.09 5.94
C THR A 108 7.84 30.60 5.16
N ALA A 109 8.76 29.86 5.77
CA ALA A 109 9.85 29.18 5.06
C ALA A 109 9.36 27.92 4.35
N LEU A 110 8.37 27.20 4.92
CA LEU A 110 7.65 26.17 4.17
C LEU A 110 6.99 26.79 2.94
N ARG A 111 6.25 27.88 3.11
CA ARG A 111 5.52 28.56 2.01
C ARG A 111 6.46 29.18 0.97
N SER A 112 7.61 29.72 1.38
CA SER A 112 8.61 30.31 0.47
C SER A 112 9.45 29.24 -0.22
N TRP A 113 9.79 28.14 0.45
CA TRP A 113 10.40 26.97 -0.19
C TRP A 113 9.44 26.28 -1.16
N GLU A 114 8.14 26.20 -0.81
CA GLU A 114 7.08 25.71 -1.70
C GLU A 114 6.92 26.61 -2.94
N LEU A 115 6.96 27.93 -2.77
CA LEU A 115 6.91 28.91 -3.86
C LEU A 115 8.18 28.91 -4.74
N ASP A 116 9.37 28.89 -4.13
CA ASP A 116 10.66 28.96 -4.82
C ASP A 116 11.02 27.63 -5.54
N ASN A 117 10.45 26.50 -5.10
CA ASN A 117 10.60 25.19 -5.76
C ASN A 117 9.38 24.78 -6.60
N ASN A 118 8.43 25.69 -6.86
CA ASN A 118 7.25 25.43 -7.67
C ASN A 118 6.42 24.23 -7.17
N VAL A 119 6.44 23.99 -5.85
CA VAL A 119 5.68 22.93 -5.18
C VAL A 119 4.23 23.38 -5.10
N GLN A 120 3.48 23.13 -6.17
CA GLN A 120 2.06 22.86 -6.00
C GLN A 120 1.96 21.47 -5.38
N LEU A 121 1.75 21.39 -4.06
CA LEU A 121 1.49 20.12 -3.35
C LEU A 121 0.32 19.36 -3.95
N VAL A 122 -0.55 20.08 -4.66
CA VAL A 122 -1.75 19.59 -5.29
C VAL A 122 -1.81 20.15 -6.72
N ASP A 123 -1.49 19.34 -7.72
CA ASP A 123 -1.84 19.62 -9.10
C ASP A 123 -3.36 19.43 -9.20
N ALA A 124 -4.09 20.54 -9.35
CA ALA A 124 -5.56 20.55 -9.37
C ALA A 124 -6.18 19.62 -10.44
N LYS A 125 -5.42 19.18 -11.45
CA LYS A 125 -5.87 18.19 -12.44
C LYS A 125 -5.50 16.76 -12.05
N ARG A 126 -4.32 16.52 -11.48
CA ARG A 126 -3.88 15.16 -11.07
C ARG A 126 -4.49 14.72 -9.75
N ASP A 127 -4.65 15.65 -8.83
CA ASP A 127 -5.18 15.43 -7.49
C ASP A 127 -6.70 15.68 -7.42
N ALA A 128 -7.33 16.05 -8.54
CA ALA A 128 -8.76 16.27 -8.67
C ALA A 128 -9.60 15.10 -8.13
N LEU A 129 -9.07 13.87 -8.23
CA LEU A 129 -9.75 12.67 -7.75
C LEU A 129 -9.86 12.58 -6.22
N TYR A 130 -9.19 13.45 -5.47
CA TYR A 130 -9.35 13.56 -4.02
C TYR A 130 -10.31 14.67 -3.60
N ASN A 131 -10.81 15.47 -4.54
CA ASN A 131 -11.78 16.53 -4.25
C ASN A 131 -13.19 15.95 -4.22
N TYR A 132 -13.67 15.63 -3.03
CA TYR A 132 -15.04 15.16 -2.83
C TYR A 132 -16.04 16.32 -2.83
N ASP A 133 -17.10 16.19 -3.64
CA ASP A 133 -18.24 17.11 -3.67
C ASP A 133 -19.53 16.38 -3.27
N ALA A 134 -20.03 16.67 -2.06
CA ALA A 134 -21.20 16.02 -1.49
C ALA A 134 -22.49 16.27 -2.28
N ASP A 135 -22.64 17.46 -2.87
CA ASP A 135 -23.85 17.83 -3.58
C ASP A 135 -23.91 17.16 -4.96
N VAL A 136 -22.76 17.05 -5.63
CA VAL A 136 -22.63 16.27 -6.88
C VAL A 136 -22.94 14.79 -6.61
N GLN A 137 -22.41 14.21 -5.54
CA GLN A 137 -22.67 12.81 -5.21
C GLN A 137 -24.14 12.56 -4.85
N ARG A 138 -24.78 13.50 -4.14
CA ARG A 138 -26.22 13.42 -3.84
C ARG A 138 -27.05 13.46 -5.13
N ALA A 139 -26.74 14.36 -6.05
CA ALA A 139 -27.44 14.45 -7.34
C ALA A 139 -27.29 13.16 -8.18
N ILE A 140 -26.11 12.55 -8.18
CA ILE A 140 -25.86 11.25 -8.85
C ILE A 140 -26.68 10.13 -8.18
N ALA A 141 -26.68 10.07 -6.85
CA ALA A 141 -27.42 9.08 -6.07
C ALA A 141 -28.95 9.19 -6.24
N ASP A 142 -29.46 10.40 -6.45
CA ASP A 142 -30.88 10.65 -6.74
C ASP A 142 -31.23 10.26 -8.19
N ALA A 143 -30.34 10.54 -9.15
CA ALA A 143 -30.57 10.26 -10.57
C ALA A 143 -30.45 8.77 -10.94
N ARG A 144 -29.63 8.00 -10.20
CA ARG A 144 -29.40 6.56 -10.37
C ARG A 144 -29.21 6.10 -11.82
N PRO A 145 -28.27 6.69 -12.59
CA PRO A 145 -28.12 6.42 -14.02
C PRO A 145 -27.83 4.93 -14.34
N TRP A 146 -27.14 4.23 -13.46
CA TRP A 146 -26.85 2.79 -13.57
C TRP A 146 -28.08 1.88 -13.58
N THR A 147 -29.25 2.36 -13.17
CA THR A 147 -30.49 1.57 -13.24
C THR A 147 -30.99 1.37 -14.68
N LYS A 148 -30.51 2.19 -15.63
CA LYS A 148 -30.92 2.15 -17.04
C LYS A 148 -30.08 1.20 -17.89
N ASP A 149 -28.86 0.91 -17.45
CA ASP A 149 -27.90 0.07 -18.15
C ASP A 149 -27.14 -0.80 -17.13
N ALA A 150 -27.29 -2.12 -17.23
CA ALA A 150 -26.62 -3.07 -16.34
C ALA A 150 -25.08 -3.00 -16.45
N ASN A 151 -24.56 -2.48 -17.58
CA ASN A 151 -23.14 -2.28 -17.87
C ASN A 151 -22.72 -0.80 -17.81
N TYR A 152 -23.48 0.02 -17.08
CA TYR A 152 -23.17 1.45 -16.93
C TYR A 152 -21.76 1.68 -16.38
N PHE A 153 -21.36 0.91 -15.36
CA PHE A 153 -20.02 1.02 -14.79
C PHE A 153 -19.04 0.16 -15.57
N LYS A 154 -17.92 0.75 -15.98
CA LYS A 154 -16.88 0.06 -16.77
C LYS A 154 -15.51 0.12 -16.11
N TYR A 155 -15.30 1.10 -15.25
CA TYR A 155 -13.98 1.45 -14.73
C TYR A 155 -13.99 1.50 -13.21
N VAL A 156 -12.86 1.13 -12.60
CA VAL A 156 -12.55 1.46 -11.22
C VAL A 156 -11.17 2.12 -11.15
N ARG A 157 -11.08 3.19 -10.37
CA ARG A 157 -9.84 3.90 -10.04
C ARG A 157 -9.57 3.72 -8.56
N ILE A 158 -8.47 3.04 -8.23
CA ILE A 158 -8.10 2.73 -6.84
C ILE A 158 -6.89 3.57 -6.45
N SER A 159 -6.98 4.30 -5.34
CA SER A 159 -5.86 5.08 -4.83
C SER A 159 -4.70 4.17 -4.41
N ALA A 160 -3.46 4.67 -4.51
CA ALA A 160 -2.29 3.91 -4.04
C ALA A 160 -2.39 3.54 -2.55
N VAL A 161 -3.00 4.41 -1.73
CA VAL A 161 -3.22 4.16 -0.30
C VAL A 161 -4.19 2.99 -0.10
N ALA A 162 -5.34 3.01 -0.77
CA ALA A 162 -6.32 1.93 -0.69
C ALA A 162 -5.70 0.60 -1.16
N LEU A 163 -5.00 0.62 -2.30
CA LEU A 163 -4.32 -0.56 -2.84
C LEU A 163 -3.34 -1.17 -1.84
N VAL A 164 -2.48 -0.35 -1.23
CA VAL A 164 -1.49 -0.82 -0.25
C VAL A 164 -2.19 -1.39 0.98
N LYS A 165 -3.21 -0.71 1.54
CA LYS A 165 -3.98 -1.19 2.69
C LYS A 165 -4.64 -2.53 2.43
N MET A 166 -5.34 -2.67 1.30
CA MET A 166 -6.01 -3.92 0.94
C MET A 166 -5.01 -5.05 0.70
N THR A 167 -3.91 -4.79 -0.01
CA THR A 167 -2.88 -5.79 -0.30
C THR A 167 -2.16 -6.24 0.98
N MET A 168 -1.81 -5.31 1.88
CA MET A 168 -1.20 -5.64 3.17
C MET A 168 -2.15 -6.45 4.04
N HIS A 169 -3.44 -6.09 4.05
CA HIS A 169 -4.45 -6.83 4.79
C HIS A 169 -4.62 -8.25 4.24
N ALA A 170 -4.81 -8.40 2.93
CA ALA A 170 -4.90 -9.70 2.24
C ALA A 170 -3.68 -10.58 2.56
N ARG A 171 -2.47 -10.01 2.56
CA ARG A 171 -1.26 -10.74 2.92
C ARG A 171 -1.24 -11.17 4.39
N SER A 172 -1.76 -10.33 5.29
CA SER A 172 -1.82 -10.66 6.72
C SER A 172 -2.76 -11.83 7.05
N GLY A 173 -3.76 -12.09 6.19
CA GLY A 173 -4.64 -13.27 6.30
C GLY A 173 -3.95 -14.60 6.01
N GLY A 174 -2.78 -14.59 5.36
CA GLY A 174 -2.05 -15.81 5.01
C GLY A 174 -2.84 -16.69 4.03
N SER A 175 -3.25 -17.88 4.47
CA SER A 175 -4.11 -18.79 3.68
C SER A 175 -5.60 -18.66 4.00
N LEU A 176 -5.98 -17.77 4.93
CA LEU A 176 -7.38 -17.47 5.24
C LEU A 176 -7.83 -16.28 4.41
N GLU A 177 -9.11 -16.28 4.06
CA GLU A 177 -9.72 -15.15 3.40
C GLU A 177 -10.01 -14.07 4.43
N VAL A 178 -9.77 -12.82 4.04
CA VAL A 178 -10.09 -11.66 4.85
C VAL A 178 -10.86 -10.68 3.99
N MET A 179 -11.66 -9.83 4.63
CA MET A 179 -12.46 -8.85 3.92
C MET A 179 -12.45 -7.48 4.60
N GLY A 180 -12.83 -6.47 3.82
CA GLY A 180 -12.98 -5.11 4.30
C GLY A 180 -13.90 -4.29 3.40
N LEU A 181 -13.97 -3.00 3.69
CA LEU A 181 -14.81 -2.06 2.96
C LEU A 181 -13.95 -0.98 2.31
N MET A 182 -14.47 -0.44 1.22
CA MET A 182 -13.83 0.61 0.42
C MET A 182 -14.67 1.89 0.50
N GLN A 183 -14.01 3.01 0.79
CA GLN A 183 -14.61 4.34 0.76
C GLN A 183 -14.26 5.06 -0.54
N GLY A 184 -15.21 5.84 -1.03
CA GLY A 184 -15.03 6.54 -2.28
C GLY A 184 -16.29 7.22 -2.79
N TYR A 185 -16.35 7.42 -4.10
CA TYR A 185 -17.46 8.07 -4.76
C TYR A 185 -17.57 7.67 -6.24
N ILE A 186 -18.61 8.18 -6.91
CA ILE A 186 -18.89 7.90 -8.32
C ILE A 186 -18.53 9.08 -9.20
N ASP A 187 -17.81 8.82 -10.29
CA ASP A 187 -17.52 9.79 -11.36
C ASP A 187 -17.91 9.20 -12.72
N GLY A 188 -19.08 9.56 -13.22
CA GLY A 188 -19.63 9.02 -14.47
C GLY A 188 -19.78 7.50 -14.42
N GLU A 189 -19.12 6.79 -15.34
CA GLU A 189 -19.09 5.32 -15.46
C GLU A 189 -17.98 4.67 -14.58
N THR A 190 -17.39 5.44 -13.66
CA THR A 190 -16.20 5.04 -12.89
C THR A 190 -16.45 5.05 -11.39
N PHE A 191 -16.04 3.98 -10.71
CA PHE A 191 -15.86 3.98 -9.25
C PHE A 191 -14.51 4.62 -8.90
N VAL A 192 -14.51 5.58 -7.99
CA VAL A 192 -13.27 6.17 -7.45
C VAL A 192 -13.12 5.74 -6.00
N VAL A 193 -12.20 4.83 -5.73
CA VAL A 193 -11.88 4.33 -4.38
C VAL A 193 -10.73 5.16 -3.82
N THR A 194 -11.02 5.99 -2.82
CA THR A 194 -10.03 6.88 -2.18
C THR A 194 -9.36 6.21 -0.99
N ASP A 195 -10.06 5.35 -0.25
CA ASP A 195 -9.51 4.60 0.88
C ASP A 195 -10.16 3.22 1.08
N ALA A 196 -9.54 2.38 1.92
CA ALA A 196 -10.06 1.09 2.35
C ALA A 196 -9.73 0.81 3.82
N PHE A 197 -10.58 0.04 4.49
CA PHE A 197 -10.38 -0.40 5.86
C PHE A 197 -10.83 -1.85 6.06
N ARG A 198 -10.18 -2.55 7.00
CA ARG A 198 -10.49 -3.95 7.30
C ARG A 198 -11.72 -4.05 8.20
N LEU A 199 -12.50 -5.11 8.03
CA LEU A 199 -13.50 -5.49 9.01
C LEU A 199 -12.89 -6.50 10.00
N PRO A 200 -13.28 -6.48 11.29
CA PRO A 200 -12.79 -7.42 12.30
C PRO A 200 -13.49 -8.79 12.17
N VAL A 201 -13.58 -9.32 10.95
CA VAL A 201 -14.24 -10.57 10.63
C VAL A 201 -13.30 -11.45 9.83
N GLU A 202 -13.29 -12.75 10.16
CA GLU A 202 -12.61 -13.74 9.33
C GLU A 202 -13.49 -14.00 8.10
N GLY A 203 -12.94 -13.71 6.91
CA GLY A 203 -13.57 -14.07 5.65
C GLY A 203 -13.61 -15.59 5.58
N THR A 204 -14.81 -16.15 5.57
CA THR A 204 -14.98 -17.58 5.30
C THR A 204 -15.90 -17.69 4.11
N GLU A 205 -15.54 -18.52 3.13
CA GLU A 205 -16.38 -18.95 2.00
C GLU A 205 -17.69 -19.66 2.43
N THR A 206 -18.12 -19.53 3.68
CA THR A 206 -19.33 -20.16 4.24
C THR A 206 -20.26 -19.16 4.92
N ARG A 207 -19.85 -17.88 5.08
CA ARG A 207 -20.65 -16.86 5.76
C ARG A 207 -21.06 -15.74 4.81
N VAL A 208 -22.33 -15.75 4.46
CA VAL A 208 -22.97 -14.81 3.52
C VAL A 208 -23.12 -13.38 4.10
N ASN A 209 -22.95 -13.18 5.41
CA ASN A 209 -23.29 -11.90 6.05
C ASN A 209 -22.39 -11.51 7.23
N ALA A 210 -21.07 -11.56 7.02
CA ALA A 210 -20.10 -11.07 8.01
C ALA A 210 -20.24 -9.56 8.30
N GLN A 211 -20.88 -8.80 7.41
CA GLN A 211 -21.15 -7.37 7.62
C GLN A 211 -22.14 -7.11 8.74
N ASN A 212 -23.15 -7.96 8.94
CA ASN A 212 -24.09 -7.80 10.05
C ASN A 212 -23.41 -7.83 11.42
N GLU A 213 -22.38 -8.66 11.56
CA GLU A 213 -21.56 -8.78 12.78
C GLU A 213 -20.65 -7.55 12.96
N ALA A 214 -20.37 -6.80 11.89
CA ALA A 214 -19.52 -5.62 11.87
C ALA A 214 -20.28 -4.29 11.70
N ASN A 215 -21.62 -4.29 11.75
CA ASN A 215 -22.42 -3.08 11.55
C ASN A 215 -22.13 -2.00 12.60
N GLU A 216 -21.94 -2.39 13.86
CA GLU A 216 -21.57 -1.45 14.94
C GLU A 216 -20.22 -0.79 14.64
N TYR A 217 -19.22 -1.60 14.28
CA TYR A 217 -17.90 -1.11 13.87
C TYR A 217 -17.98 -0.18 12.66
N LEU A 218 -18.80 -0.51 11.66
CA LEU A 218 -18.98 0.29 10.46
C LEU A 218 -19.55 1.68 10.78
N ILE A 219 -20.59 1.75 11.60
CA ILE A 219 -21.22 3.02 11.99
C ILE A 219 -20.21 3.89 12.72
N GLU A 220 -19.55 3.35 13.74
CA GLU A 220 -18.55 4.08 14.53
C GLU A 220 -17.37 4.55 13.66
N TYR A 221 -16.86 3.67 12.77
CA TYR A 221 -15.76 4.01 11.88
C TYR A 221 -16.11 5.16 10.93
N LEU A 222 -17.31 5.12 10.33
CA LEU A 222 -17.75 6.17 9.40
C LEU A 222 -18.00 7.51 10.12
N ASP A 223 -18.55 7.50 11.32
CA ASP A 223 -18.75 8.71 12.11
C ASP A 223 -17.42 9.37 12.49
N LEU A 224 -16.43 8.57 12.92
CA LEU A 224 -15.08 9.05 13.20
C LEU A 224 -14.39 9.56 11.93
N SER A 225 -14.54 8.87 10.79
CA SER A 225 -13.98 9.29 9.50
C SER A 225 -14.53 10.66 9.08
N ARG A 226 -15.85 10.86 9.20
CA ARG A 226 -16.52 12.14 8.92
C ARG A 226 -16.07 13.26 9.85
N ALA A 227 -15.88 12.95 11.14
CA ALA A 227 -15.35 13.91 12.11
C ALA A 227 -13.92 14.39 11.76
N GLN A 228 -13.14 13.56 11.05
CA GLN A 228 -11.81 13.89 10.53
C GLN A 228 -11.84 14.51 9.11
N GLY A 229 -13.03 14.89 8.61
CA GLY A 229 -13.18 15.55 7.31
C GLY A 229 -13.32 14.61 6.11
N ARG A 230 -13.37 13.30 6.31
CA ARG A 230 -13.61 12.32 5.23
C ARG A 230 -15.09 12.05 5.06
N GLN A 231 -15.67 12.67 4.05
CA GLN A 231 -17.11 12.65 3.81
C GLN A 231 -17.53 11.51 2.86
N GLU A 232 -16.59 10.77 2.28
CA GLU A 232 -16.88 9.66 1.38
C GLU A 232 -17.61 8.51 2.08
N ASN A 233 -18.65 8.02 1.42
CA ASN A 233 -19.37 6.82 1.88
C ASN A 233 -18.66 5.56 1.39
N VAL A 234 -19.12 4.42 1.88
CA VAL A 234 -18.71 3.12 1.36
C VAL A 234 -19.27 2.95 -0.06
N VAL A 235 -18.41 2.53 -0.98
CA VAL A 235 -18.76 2.27 -2.40
C VAL A 235 -18.56 0.82 -2.81
N GLY A 236 -18.02 -0.01 -1.92
CA GLY A 236 -17.77 -1.40 -2.21
C GLY A 236 -17.12 -2.15 -1.06
N TRP A 237 -16.89 -3.43 -1.30
CA TRP A 237 -16.15 -4.31 -0.41
C TRP A 237 -14.99 -4.96 -1.16
N TYR A 238 -13.98 -5.38 -0.41
CA TYR A 238 -12.90 -6.18 -0.95
C TYR A 238 -12.67 -7.42 -0.10
N HIS A 239 -12.18 -8.48 -0.74
CA HIS A 239 -11.73 -9.68 -0.06
C HIS A 239 -10.53 -10.33 -0.77
N SER A 240 -9.92 -11.29 -0.10
CA SER A 240 -8.75 -11.99 -0.61
C SER A 240 -9.07 -13.41 -1.08
N HIS A 241 -8.51 -13.82 -2.21
CA HIS A 241 -8.50 -15.21 -2.70
C HIS A 241 -7.06 -15.75 -2.74
N PRO A 242 -6.52 -16.34 -1.66
CA PRO A 242 -5.11 -16.73 -1.60
C PRO A 242 -4.78 -17.91 -2.53
N GLY A 243 -4.16 -17.61 -3.66
CA GLY A 243 -3.51 -18.59 -4.54
C GLY A 243 -4.41 -19.20 -5.63
N TYR A 244 -5.66 -18.79 -5.77
CA TYR A 244 -6.60 -19.34 -6.76
C TYR A 244 -7.24 -18.29 -7.68
N GLY A 245 -6.74 -17.06 -7.65
CA GLY A 245 -7.05 -16.02 -8.61
C GLY A 245 -8.26 -15.15 -8.25
N CYS A 246 -8.35 -14.00 -8.93
CA CYS A 246 -9.42 -13.02 -8.75
C CYS A 246 -10.64 -13.35 -9.64
N TRP A 247 -11.70 -13.86 -9.02
CA TRP A 247 -13.01 -14.14 -9.62
C TRP A 247 -14.05 -14.20 -8.50
N LEU A 248 -15.35 -14.20 -8.81
CA LEU A 248 -16.41 -14.32 -7.80
C LEU A 248 -16.96 -15.75 -7.73
N SER A 249 -16.95 -16.34 -6.52
CA SER A 249 -17.64 -17.58 -6.19
C SER A 249 -19.16 -17.39 -6.15
N GLY A 250 -19.91 -18.49 -5.99
CA GLY A 250 -21.37 -18.41 -5.83
C GLY A 250 -21.81 -17.53 -4.66
N ILE A 251 -21.07 -17.62 -3.54
CA ILE A 251 -21.34 -16.86 -2.31
C ILE A 251 -20.94 -15.39 -2.49
N ASP A 252 -19.85 -15.11 -3.19
CA ASP A 252 -19.46 -13.73 -3.50
C ASP A 252 -20.50 -13.06 -4.40
N VAL A 253 -21.01 -13.79 -5.40
CA VAL A 253 -22.08 -13.30 -6.28
C VAL A 253 -23.37 -13.03 -5.51
N GLU A 254 -23.73 -13.88 -4.56
CA GLU A 254 -24.91 -13.66 -3.71
C GLU A 254 -24.72 -12.46 -2.76
N THR A 255 -23.55 -12.35 -2.15
CA THR A 255 -23.19 -11.24 -1.26
C THR A 255 -23.19 -9.91 -2.02
N GLU A 256 -22.56 -9.87 -3.20
CA GLU A 256 -22.52 -8.67 -4.03
C GLU A 256 -23.90 -8.29 -4.57
N ALA A 257 -24.71 -9.27 -5.00
CA ALA A 257 -26.08 -9.00 -5.44
C ALA A 257 -26.94 -8.43 -4.30
N LEU A 258 -26.75 -8.92 -3.06
CA LEU A 258 -27.41 -8.39 -1.88
C LEU A 258 -26.97 -6.95 -1.59
N GLN A 259 -25.67 -6.66 -1.66
CA GLN A 259 -25.17 -5.30 -1.43
C GLN A 259 -25.63 -4.33 -2.50
N GLN A 260 -25.58 -4.70 -3.78
CA GLN A 260 -26.16 -3.90 -4.87
C GLN A 260 -27.67 -3.71 -4.73
N GLN A 261 -28.40 -4.57 -4.00
CA GLN A 261 -29.83 -4.37 -3.76
C GLN A 261 -30.11 -3.27 -2.73
N PHE A 262 -29.28 -3.15 -1.69
CA PHE A 262 -29.53 -2.25 -0.55
C PHE A 262 -28.64 -1.00 -0.52
N GLN A 263 -27.46 -1.05 -1.15
CA GLN A 263 -26.42 -0.02 -1.10
C GLN A 263 -25.88 0.35 -2.50
N ASP A 264 -26.68 0.19 -3.56
CA ASP A 264 -26.26 0.60 -4.90
C ASP A 264 -25.99 2.12 -4.96
N PRO A 265 -24.87 2.58 -5.54
CA PRO A 265 -23.88 1.83 -6.31
C PRO A 265 -22.81 1.13 -5.45
N PHE A 266 -22.64 -0.19 -5.62
CA PHE A 266 -21.67 -1.02 -4.85
C PHE A 266 -20.79 -1.93 -5.73
N LEU A 267 -19.49 -2.06 -5.47
CA LEU A 267 -18.62 -3.02 -6.19
C LEU A 267 -17.91 -4.05 -5.29
N ALA A 268 -17.48 -5.16 -5.88
CA ALA A 268 -16.60 -6.15 -5.27
C ALA A 268 -15.17 -6.08 -5.83
N VAL A 269 -14.15 -6.10 -4.97
CA VAL A 269 -12.74 -6.19 -5.36
C VAL A 269 -12.10 -7.45 -4.77
N VAL A 270 -11.42 -8.24 -5.59
CA VAL A 270 -10.74 -9.47 -5.17
C VAL A 270 -9.24 -9.30 -5.32
N ILE A 271 -8.46 -9.65 -4.30
CA ILE A 271 -6.99 -9.61 -4.32
C ILE A 271 -6.43 -11.01 -4.07
N ASP A 272 -5.49 -11.47 -4.90
CA ASP A 272 -4.74 -12.71 -4.63
C ASP A 272 -3.34 -12.35 -4.08
N PRO A 273 -3.12 -12.43 -2.75
CA PRO A 273 -1.85 -12.05 -2.14
C PRO A 273 -0.70 -13.02 -2.51
N ASP A 274 -0.99 -14.29 -2.77
CA ASP A 274 0.03 -15.29 -3.11
C ASP A 274 0.50 -15.13 -4.55
N ARG A 275 -0.43 -14.90 -5.49
CA ARG A 275 -0.08 -14.56 -6.88
C ARG A 275 0.62 -13.23 -6.98
N THR A 276 0.24 -12.26 -6.16
CA THR A 276 0.88 -10.94 -6.12
C THR A 276 2.38 -11.04 -5.88
N ILE A 277 2.80 -11.82 -4.88
CA ILE A 277 4.22 -12.01 -4.56
C ILE A 277 4.90 -12.87 -5.63
N SER A 278 4.20 -13.86 -6.17
CA SER A 278 4.74 -14.73 -7.23
C SER A 278 4.99 -14.00 -8.55
N ALA A 279 4.12 -13.05 -8.92
CA ALA A 279 4.20 -12.31 -10.17
C ALA A 279 5.00 -11.00 -10.05
N GLY A 280 5.20 -10.48 -8.83
CA GLY A 280 5.81 -9.16 -8.62
C GLY A 280 4.92 -7.99 -9.06
N LYS A 281 3.62 -8.27 -9.26
CA LYS A 281 2.57 -7.32 -9.65
C LYS A 281 1.33 -7.66 -8.82
N VAL A 282 0.61 -6.65 -8.33
CA VAL A 282 -0.64 -6.88 -7.60
C VAL A 282 -1.64 -7.57 -8.51
N GLU A 283 -2.06 -8.77 -8.10
CA GLU A 283 -3.13 -9.54 -8.72
C GLU A 283 -4.45 -9.08 -8.10
N ILE A 284 -5.21 -8.30 -8.87
CA ILE A 284 -6.43 -7.63 -8.44
C ILE A 284 -7.47 -7.69 -9.55
N GLY A 285 -8.72 -7.97 -9.19
CA GLY A 285 -9.88 -7.90 -10.06
C GLY A 285 -11.00 -7.11 -9.41
N ALA A 286 -11.78 -6.39 -10.19
CA ALA A 286 -12.96 -5.67 -9.75
C ALA A 286 -14.17 -6.16 -10.53
N PHE A 287 -15.29 -6.36 -9.82
CA PHE A 287 -16.45 -7.04 -10.37
C PHE A 287 -17.74 -6.39 -9.89
N ARG A 288 -18.77 -6.52 -10.73
CA ARG A 288 -20.16 -6.22 -10.39
C ARG A 288 -21.06 -7.34 -10.87
N THR A 289 -22.14 -7.58 -10.14
CA THR A 289 -23.12 -8.61 -10.51
C THR A 289 -24.21 -8.04 -11.40
N TYR A 290 -24.68 -8.86 -12.34
CA TYR A 290 -25.84 -8.53 -13.14
C TYR A 290 -27.12 -8.59 -12.30
N PRO A 291 -28.09 -7.69 -12.54
CA PRO A 291 -29.43 -7.81 -11.98
C PRO A 291 -30.05 -9.17 -12.29
N ALA A 292 -30.85 -9.73 -11.38
CA ALA A 292 -31.41 -11.09 -11.52
C ALA A 292 -32.29 -11.29 -12.79
N ASN A 293 -32.85 -10.21 -13.32
CA ASN A 293 -33.67 -10.19 -14.54
C ASN A 293 -32.86 -9.94 -15.82
N TYR A 294 -31.55 -9.67 -15.72
CA TYR A 294 -30.70 -9.39 -16.87
C TYR A 294 -29.99 -10.66 -17.34
N LYS A 295 -29.96 -10.88 -18.65
CA LYS A 295 -29.16 -11.94 -19.28
C LYS A 295 -28.16 -11.30 -20.23
N PRO A 296 -26.84 -11.46 -20.01
CA PRO A 296 -25.84 -10.89 -20.88
C PRO A 296 -25.92 -11.50 -22.30
N GLU A 297 -25.90 -10.64 -23.31
CA GLU A 297 -25.76 -11.07 -24.71
C GLU A 297 -24.35 -11.62 -24.94
N GLY A 298 -24.24 -12.83 -25.50
CA GLY A 298 -22.93 -13.42 -25.82
C GLY A 298 -22.21 -14.11 -24.66
N ALA A 299 -22.95 -14.62 -23.66
CA ALA A 299 -22.42 -15.45 -22.57
C ALA A 299 -21.86 -16.82 -23.06
N SER A 300 -20.89 -16.81 -23.97
CA SER A 300 -19.95 -17.92 -24.10
C SER A 300 -19.07 -17.86 -22.85
N GLY A 301 -18.99 -18.95 -22.09
CA GLY A 301 -18.33 -19.07 -20.78
C GLY A 301 -16.81 -18.90 -20.77
N TYR A 302 -16.30 -17.90 -21.48
CA TYR A 302 -14.95 -17.39 -21.40
C TYR A 302 -15.06 -15.93 -20.95
N SER A 303 -14.64 -15.65 -19.72
CA SER A 303 -14.28 -14.29 -19.32
C SER A 303 -13.33 -13.73 -20.38
N SER A 304 -13.54 -12.48 -20.79
CA SER A 304 -12.58 -11.73 -21.64
C SER A 304 -11.23 -11.54 -20.94
N ASP A 305 -11.20 -11.73 -19.62
CA ASP A 305 -9.98 -11.85 -18.84
C ASP A 305 -9.30 -13.19 -19.12
N GLY A 306 -8.05 -13.09 -19.56
CA GLY A 306 -7.23 -14.18 -20.07
C GLY A 306 -7.09 -15.40 -19.16
N PHE A 307 -6.34 -16.39 -19.65
CA PHE A 307 -6.12 -17.65 -18.95
C PHE A 307 -5.66 -17.46 -17.49
N GLN A 308 -6.48 -17.89 -16.53
CA GLN A 308 -6.11 -17.97 -15.12
C GLN A 308 -6.01 -19.44 -14.69
N ALA A 309 -4.83 -19.84 -14.22
CA ALA A 309 -4.61 -21.19 -13.70
C ALA A 309 -5.32 -21.35 -12.35
N VAL A 310 -6.48 -22.00 -12.32
CA VAL A 310 -7.27 -22.24 -11.09
C VAL A 310 -6.96 -23.64 -10.54
N PRO A 311 -6.79 -23.82 -9.21
CA PRO A 311 -6.63 -25.13 -8.58
C PRO A 311 -7.84 -26.05 -8.82
N LEU A 312 -7.62 -27.37 -8.82
CA LEU A 312 -8.66 -28.37 -9.06
C LEU A 312 -9.84 -28.25 -8.09
N ASP A 313 -9.57 -28.05 -6.81
CA ASP A 313 -10.59 -27.99 -5.75
C ASP A 313 -11.58 -26.83 -5.97
N LYS A 314 -11.19 -25.81 -6.75
CA LYS A 314 -12.02 -24.65 -7.12
C LYS A 314 -12.50 -24.67 -8.57
N ALA A 315 -12.06 -25.65 -9.36
CA ALA A 315 -12.36 -25.70 -10.79
C ALA A 315 -13.85 -25.91 -11.10
N ALA A 316 -14.60 -26.55 -10.19
CA ALA A 316 -16.04 -26.76 -10.36
C ALA A 316 -16.86 -25.48 -10.14
N GLU A 317 -16.42 -24.61 -9.24
CA GLU A 317 -17.06 -23.32 -8.94
C GLU A 317 -16.64 -22.25 -9.95
N PHE A 318 -15.38 -22.31 -10.38
CA PHE A 318 -14.84 -21.41 -11.38
C PHE A 318 -15.59 -21.55 -12.72
N GLY A 319 -16.17 -20.45 -13.19
CA GLY A 319 -16.95 -20.42 -14.42
C GLY A 319 -18.42 -20.84 -14.27
N ALA A 320 -18.82 -21.47 -13.15
CA ALA A 320 -20.23 -21.83 -12.91
C ALA A 320 -21.12 -20.58 -12.78
N HIS A 321 -20.56 -19.51 -12.21
CA HIS A 321 -21.25 -18.24 -11.98
C HIS A 321 -20.72 -17.07 -12.82
N SER A 322 -19.81 -17.32 -13.77
CA SER A 322 -19.17 -16.25 -14.57
C SER A 322 -20.15 -15.45 -15.44
N SER A 323 -21.31 -16.02 -15.77
CA SER A 323 -22.37 -15.31 -16.49
C SER A 323 -23.18 -14.35 -15.60
N ARG A 324 -22.97 -14.36 -14.28
CA ARG A 324 -23.71 -13.55 -13.31
C ARG A 324 -22.98 -12.26 -12.92
N TYR A 325 -21.76 -12.05 -13.40
CA TYR A 325 -20.98 -10.85 -13.14
C TYR A 325 -20.16 -10.45 -14.35
N TYR A 326 -19.60 -9.25 -14.33
CA TYR A 326 -18.62 -8.77 -15.30
C TYR A 326 -17.46 -8.10 -14.56
N SER A 327 -16.29 -8.07 -15.20
CA SER A 327 -15.12 -7.36 -14.68
C SER A 327 -15.13 -5.89 -15.10
N LEU A 328 -14.62 -5.05 -14.21
CA LEU A 328 -14.37 -3.64 -14.46
C LEU A 328 -12.87 -3.43 -14.69
N ASP A 329 -12.55 -2.49 -15.57
CA ASP A 329 -11.16 -2.12 -15.86
C ASP A 329 -10.54 -1.41 -14.65
N VAL A 330 -9.58 -2.07 -14.02
CA VAL A 330 -8.87 -1.56 -12.84
C VAL A 330 -7.74 -0.63 -13.27
N SER A 331 -7.78 0.60 -12.76
CA SER A 331 -6.72 1.59 -12.88
C SER A 331 -6.36 2.15 -11.51
N HIS A 332 -5.16 2.73 -11.40
CA HIS A 332 -4.66 3.26 -10.14
C HIS A 332 -4.34 4.74 -10.26
N PHE A 333 -4.54 5.47 -9.18
CA PHE A 333 -4.12 6.86 -9.08
C PHE A 333 -3.40 7.10 -7.76
N LYS A 334 -2.58 8.15 -7.74
CA LYS A 334 -1.85 8.58 -6.55
C LYS A 334 -1.72 10.09 -6.59
N SER A 335 -1.64 10.71 -5.43
CA SER A 335 -1.46 12.15 -5.39
C SER A 335 -0.05 12.56 -5.84
N THR A 336 0.12 13.85 -6.10
CA THR A 336 1.43 14.45 -6.34
C THR A 336 2.36 14.22 -5.14
N LEU A 337 1.84 14.39 -3.92
CA LEU A 337 2.58 14.13 -2.69
C LEU A 337 2.92 12.64 -2.52
N ASP A 338 1.97 11.72 -2.76
CA ASP A 338 2.23 10.28 -2.71
C ASP A 338 3.35 9.89 -3.67
N SER A 339 3.38 10.51 -4.86
CA SER A 339 4.43 10.26 -5.84
C SER A 339 5.81 10.61 -5.30
N HIS A 340 5.93 11.77 -4.63
CA HIS A 340 7.18 12.21 -4.01
C HIS A 340 7.57 11.32 -2.81
N LEU A 341 6.62 10.99 -1.94
CA LEU A 341 6.88 10.12 -0.78
C LEU A 341 7.33 8.72 -1.20
N LEU A 342 6.72 8.14 -2.24
CA LEU A 342 7.12 6.84 -2.77
C LEU A 342 8.53 6.86 -3.38
N GLU A 343 8.94 7.98 -3.99
CA GLU A 343 10.30 8.18 -4.50
C GLU A 343 11.32 8.23 -3.35
N LEU A 344 11.03 8.99 -2.28
CA LEU A 344 11.88 9.04 -1.09
C LEU A 344 11.97 7.67 -0.38
N LEU A 345 10.86 6.94 -0.31
CA LEU A 345 10.84 5.57 0.20
C LEU A 345 11.73 4.66 -0.64
N TRP A 346 11.70 4.78 -1.97
CA TRP A 346 12.54 3.98 -2.85
C TRP A 346 14.03 4.16 -2.54
N HIS A 347 14.48 5.38 -2.23
CA HIS A 347 15.87 5.67 -1.86
C HIS A 347 16.35 4.92 -0.61
N LYS A 348 15.42 4.54 0.29
CA LYS A 348 15.72 3.79 1.51
C LYS A 348 15.49 2.28 1.36
N TYR A 349 14.47 1.87 0.60
CA TYR A 349 13.98 0.49 0.56
C TYR A 349 14.44 -0.32 -0.66
N TRP A 350 15.15 0.27 -1.63
CA TRP A 350 15.65 -0.46 -2.81
C TRP A 350 16.49 -1.70 -2.44
N VAL A 351 17.25 -1.64 -1.34
CA VAL A 351 18.07 -2.75 -0.85
C VAL A 351 17.20 -3.97 -0.53
N GLN A 352 16.04 -3.77 0.09
CA GLN A 352 15.13 -4.86 0.43
C GLN A 352 14.60 -5.56 -0.84
N THR A 353 14.34 -4.79 -1.90
CA THR A 353 13.92 -5.33 -3.20
C THR A 353 15.00 -6.22 -3.81
N LEU A 354 16.28 -5.83 -3.70
CA LEU A 354 17.40 -6.65 -4.18
C LEU A 354 17.67 -7.87 -3.28
N SER A 355 17.42 -7.78 -1.97
CA SER A 355 17.66 -8.90 -1.06
C SER A 355 16.55 -9.96 -1.09
N GLN A 356 15.38 -9.67 -1.65
CA GLN A 356 14.25 -10.60 -1.70
C GLN A 356 14.60 -11.89 -2.46
N SER A 357 14.06 -13.01 -1.98
CA SER A 357 14.18 -14.33 -2.61
C SER A 357 12.80 -14.93 -2.84
N PRO A 358 12.22 -14.75 -4.05
CA PRO A 358 10.88 -15.26 -4.37
C PRO A 358 10.71 -16.76 -4.13
N LEU A 359 11.78 -17.54 -4.34
CA LEU A 359 11.81 -18.99 -4.10
C LEU A 359 11.59 -19.36 -2.63
N LEU A 360 12.03 -18.52 -1.70
CA LEU A 360 11.85 -18.75 -0.27
C LEU A 360 10.52 -18.19 0.21
N THR A 361 10.18 -16.97 -0.21
CA THR A 361 8.96 -16.28 0.24
C THR A 361 7.67 -16.96 -0.24
N ASN A 362 7.71 -17.63 -1.40
CA ASN A 362 6.56 -18.32 -2.00
C ASN A 362 6.71 -19.85 -2.03
N ARG A 363 7.64 -20.43 -1.27
CA ARG A 363 7.93 -21.87 -1.29
C ARG A 363 6.67 -22.72 -1.11
N ASP A 364 5.83 -22.35 -0.14
CA ASP A 364 4.66 -23.13 0.21
C ASP A 364 3.59 -23.04 -0.89
N PHE A 365 3.42 -21.85 -1.48
CA PHE A 365 2.55 -21.65 -2.65
C PHE A 365 3.04 -22.44 -3.87
N GLY A 366 4.33 -22.38 -4.20
CA GLY A 366 4.94 -23.17 -5.28
C GLY A 366 4.75 -24.67 -5.07
N SER A 367 4.93 -25.16 -3.83
CA SER A 367 4.69 -26.56 -3.48
C SER A 367 3.23 -26.97 -3.69
N LYS A 368 2.27 -26.12 -3.29
CA LYS A 368 0.83 -26.36 -3.54
C LYS A 368 0.52 -26.42 -5.03
N GLN A 369 1.07 -25.52 -5.85
CA GLN A 369 0.88 -25.51 -7.30
C GLN A 369 1.45 -26.78 -7.97
N MET A 370 2.60 -27.28 -7.51
CA MET A 370 3.17 -28.55 -8.00
C MET A 370 2.31 -29.75 -7.63
N LEU A 371 1.74 -29.78 -6.42
CA LEU A 371 0.83 -30.83 -5.99
C LEU A 371 -0.48 -30.81 -6.80
N ASP A 372 -1.06 -29.64 -7.03
CA ASP A 372 -2.25 -29.45 -7.87
C ASP A 372 -1.98 -29.92 -9.31
N LEU A 373 -0.84 -29.52 -9.89
CA LEU A 373 -0.44 -29.95 -11.23
C LEU A 373 -0.30 -31.49 -11.33
N SER A 374 0.28 -32.13 -10.31
CA SER A 374 0.39 -33.59 -10.24
C SER A 374 -0.99 -34.25 -10.24
N SER A 375 -1.94 -33.71 -9.48
CA SER A 375 -3.33 -34.19 -9.46
C SER A 375 -4.02 -33.99 -10.83
N LYS A 376 -3.85 -32.83 -11.47
CA LYS A 376 -4.39 -32.55 -12.82
C LYS A 376 -3.84 -33.53 -13.86
N ILE A 377 -2.54 -33.83 -13.81
CA ILE A 377 -1.89 -34.81 -14.71
C ILE A 377 -2.48 -36.20 -14.49
N LYS A 378 -2.69 -36.64 -13.25
CA LYS A 378 -3.31 -37.94 -12.94
C LYS A 378 -4.74 -38.01 -13.48
N GLU A 379 -5.54 -36.97 -13.30
CA GLU A 379 -6.91 -36.91 -13.79
C GLU A 379 -6.97 -36.97 -15.32
N ALA A 380 -6.19 -36.13 -16.00
CA ALA A 380 -6.12 -36.12 -17.46
C ALA A 380 -5.63 -37.47 -18.02
N THR A 381 -4.63 -38.09 -17.39
CA THR A 381 -4.13 -39.43 -17.78
C THR A 381 -5.24 -40.46 -17.64
N SER A 382 -5.98 -40.43 -16.53
CA SER A 382 -7.10 -41.34 -16.27
C SER A 382 -8.24 -41.15 -17.28
N ASN A 383 -8.51 -39.90 -17.67
CA ASN A 383 -9.51 -39.56 -18.69
C ASN A 383 -9.08 -40.03 -20.09
N ILE A 384 -7.80 -39.87 -20.45
CA ILE A 384 -7.26 -40.38 -21.72
C ILE A 384 -7.32 -41.91 -21.76
N MET A 385 -6.97 -42.60 -20.67
CA MET A 385 -7.07 -44.06 -20.58
C MET A 385 -8.52 -44.54 -20.73
N ARG A 386 -9.48 -43.91 -20.04
CA ARG A 386 -10.92 -44.20 -20.18
C ARG A 386 -11.44 -43.87 -21.58
N SER A 387 -10.95 -42.80 -22.20
CA SER A 387 -11.31 -42.42 -23.56
C SER A 387 -10.76 -43.39 -24.62
N ARG A 388 -9.58 -44.01 -24.40
CA ARG A 388 -9.03 -45.02 -25.31
C ARG A 388 -9.82 -46.33 -25.30
N VAL A 389 -10.43 -46.69 -24.17
CA VAL A 389 -11.33 -47.86 -24.06
C VAL A 389 -12.65 -47.61 -24.82
N SER A 390 -13.13 -46.37 -24.88
CA SER A 390 -14.36 -45.98 -25.62
C SER A 390 -14.12 -45.58 -27.09
N GLN A 391 -12.89 -45.22 -27.46
CA GLN A 391 -12.50 -44.89 -28.85
C GLN A 391 -12.49 -46.09 -29.81
N ALA A 392 -12.62 -47.32 -29.29
CA ALA A 392 -12.94 -48.47 -30.13
C ALA A 392 -14.34 -48.39 -30.77
N ALA A 393 -15.19 -47.42 -30.37
CA ALA A 393 -16.58 -47.33 -30.81
C ALA A 393 -16.99 -46.06 -31.59
N MET A 394 -16.40 -44.86 -31.43
CA MET A 394 -16.78 -43.66 -32.22
C MET A 394 -15.73 -42.53 -32.19
N VAL A 395 -15.70 -41.74 -33.27
CA VAL A 395 -14.82 -40.57 -33.53
C VAL A 395 -15.15 -39.39 -32.61
N GLY A 396 -14.18 -38.91 -31.82
CA GLY A 396 -14.33 -37.70 -31.00
C GLY A 396 -13.10 -37.31 -30.16
N GLY A 397 -12.00 -36.89 -30.79
CA GLY A 397 -10.72 -36.57 -30.11
C GLY A 397 -10.54 -35.15 -29.53
N LYS A 398 -11.47 -34.21 -29.77
CA LYS A 398 -11.24 -32.77 -29.48
C LYS A 398 -11.17 -32.37 -27.99
N SER A 399 -11.72 -33.17 -27.08
CA SER A 399 -11.76 -32.84 -25.64
C SER A 399 -10.46 -33.20 -24.92
N ALA A 400 -9.85 -34.34 -25.27
CA ALA A 400 -8.59 -34.79 -24.69
C ALA A 400 -7.43 -33.85 -25.06
N ASP A 401 -7.39 -33.35 -26.30
CA ASP A 401 -6.35 -32.43 -26.75
C ASP A 401 -6.37 -31.10 -25.99
N LYS A 402 -7.57 -30.54 -25.71
CA LYS A 402 -7.72 -29.31 -24.91
C LYS A 402 -7.25 -29.48 -23.45
N ALA A 403 -7.51 -30.63 -22.84
CA ALA A 403 -7.06 -30.91 -21.48
C ALA A 403 -5.53 -31.00 -21.39
N VAL A 404 -4.89 -31.64 -22.38
CA VAL A 404 -3.43 -31.73 -22.48
C VAL A 404 -2.80 -30.36 -22.77
N GLU A 405 -3.42 -29.55 -23.63
CA GLU A 405 -2.97 -28.18 -23.90
C GLU A 405 -3.02 -27.30 -22.64
N LYS A 406 -4.12 -27.36 -21.88
CA LYS A 406 -4.23 -26.67 -20.58
C LYS A 406 -3.17 -27.12 -19.59
N LEU A 407 -2.88 -28.42 -19.52
CA LEU A 407 -1.81 -28.96 -18.68
C LEU A 407 -0.42 -28.46 -19.08
N ALA A 408 -0.16 -28.35 -20.38
CA ALA A 408 1.10 -27.81 -20.87
C ALA A 408 1.26 -26.33 -20.49
N GLN A 409 0.17 -25.55 -20.57
CA GLN A 409 0.14 -24.15 -20.14
C GLN A 409 0.39 -24.02 -18.62
N ASP A 410 -0.34 -24.78 -17.79
CA ASP A 410 -0.15 -24.79 -16.34
C ASP A 410 1.30 -25.19 -15.95
N SER A 411 1.83 -26.24 -16.58
CA SER A 411 3.21 -26.70 -16.33
C SER A 411 4.25 -25.64 -16.70
N ASN A 412 4.08 -25.00 -17.86
CA ASN A 412 4.99 -23.97 -18.33
C ASN A 412 4.95 -22.72 -17.44
N LEU A 413 3.78 -22.36 -16.92
CA LEU A 413 3.61 -21.26 -15.97
C LEU A 413 4.39 -21.50 -14.67
N VAL A 414 4.25 -22.69 -14.08
CA VAL A 414 5.00 -23.08 -12.86
C VAL A 414 6.50 -23.07 -13.14
N ALA A 415 6.95 -23.70 -14.22
CA ALA A 415 8.37 -23.77 -14.57
C ALA A 415 8.98 -22.37 -14.80
N THR A 416 8.27 -21.47 -15.48
CA THR A 416 8.74 -20.10 -15.75
C THR A 416 8.92 -19.30 -14.46
N LYS A 417 8.01 -19.46 -13.49
CA LYS A 417 8.08 -18.79 -12.18
C LYS A 417 9.27 -19.26 -11.36
N GLU A 418 9.47 -20.57 -11.24
CA GLU A 418 10.62 -21.16 -10.54
C GLU A 418 11.95 -20.77 -11.20
N LEU A 419 12.00 -20.80 -12.54
CA LEU A 419 13.17 -20.37 -13.30
C LEU A 419 13.48 -18.88 -13.07
N SER A 420 12.47 -18.02 -13.04
CA SER A 420 12.66 -16.57 -12.78
C SER A 420 13.23 -16.33 -11.38
N GLY A 421 12.76 -17.07 -10.37
CA GLY A 421 13.32 -17.03 -9.03
C GLY A 421 14.78 -17.51 -8.97
N LEU A 422 15.12 -18.57 -9.69
CA LEU A 422 16.49 -19.06 -9.81
C LEU A 422 17.40 -18.07 -10.54
N MET A 423 16.94 -17.47 -11.63
CA MET A 423 17.68 -16.45 -12.37
C MET A 423 17.97 -15.24 -11.47
N ALA A 424 17.00 -14.77 -10.70
CA ALA A 424 17.21 -13.69 -9.73
C ALA A 424 18.31 -14.05 -8.71
N ALA A 425 18.32 -15.28 -8.19
CA ALA A 425 19.37 -15.75 -7.28
C ALA A 425 20.76 -15.81 -7.96
N GLN A 426 20.84 -16.33 -9.18
CA GLN A 426 22.08 -16.41 -9.95
C GLN A 426 22.65 -15.02 -10.30
N ILE A 427 21.79 -14.08 -10.70
CA ILE A 427 22.19 -12.69 -10.97
C ILE A 427 22.77 -12.07 -9.71
N LYS A 428 22.10 -12.22 -8.56
CA LYS A 428 22.61 -11.73 -7.27
C LYS A 428 23.97 -12.35 -6.92
N ALA A 429 24.13 -13.66 -7.10
CA ALA A 429 25.40 -14.32 -6.85
C ALA A 429 26.53 -13.75 -7.72
N LYS A 430 26.30 -13.58 -9.04
CA LYS A 430 27.29 -12.98 -9.94
C LYS A 430 27.64 -11.53 -9.60
N VAL A 431 26.64 -10.75 -9.19
CA VAL A 431 26.83 -9.32 -8.88
C VAL A 431 27.55 -9.12 -7.56
N PHE A 432 27.26 -9.94 -6.54
CA PHE A 432 27.71 -9.69 -5.17
C PHE A 432 28.79 -10.67 -4.65
N ASN A 433 28.85 -11.91 -5.14
CA ASN A 433 29.76 -12.94 -4.60
C ASN A 433 31.08 -13.03 -5.38
N ASP A 434 31.08 -12.69 -6.68
CA ASP A 434 32.27 -12.79 -7.55
C ASP A 434 33.06 -11.47 -7.65
N LEU A 435 32.83 -10.54 -6.72
CA LEU A 435 33.57 -9.28 -6.64
C LEU A 435 35.01 -9.54 -6.15
N GLY A 436 35.95 -9.63 -7.09
CA GLY A 436 37.39 -9.69 -6.80
C GLY A 436 38.12 -10.95 -7.28
N THR A 437 37.43 -11.92 -7.89
CA THR A 437 38.10 -13.04 -8.57
C THR A 437 38.42 -12.62 -10.02
N PRO A 438 39.71 -12.52 -10.42
CA PRO A 438 40.04 -12.20 -11.80
C PRO A 438 39.46 -13.29 -12.71
N SER A 439 38.68 -12.89 -13.71
CA SER A 439 38.16 -13.78 -14.75
C SER A 439 39.33 -14.58 -15.32
N ALA A 440 39.38 -15.88 -15.04
CA ALA A 440 40.40 -16.74 -15.59
C ALA A 440 40.25 -16.73 -17.12
N ALA A 441 41.20 -16.09 -17.79
CA ALA A 441 41.24 -16.03 -19.25
C ALA A 441 41.11 -17.44 -19.83
N PRO A 442 40.36 -17.62 -20.94
CA PRO A 442 40.19 -18.93 -21.54
C PRO A 442 41.56 -19.47 -21.94
N LYS A 443 41.97 -20.60 -21.34
CA LYS A 443 43.19 -21.30 -21.70
C LYS A 443 43.07 -21.74 -23.16
N THR A 444 43.74 -21.02 -24.05
CA THR A 444 44.02 -21.48 -25.41
C THR A 444 44.84 -22.76 -25.31
N THR A 445 44.20 -23.89 -25.60
CA THR A 445 44.86 -25.17 -25.78
C THR A 445 45.75 -25.07 -27.02
N ALA A 446 47.05 -24.86 -26.78
CA ALA A 446 48.07 -25.05 -27.81
C ALA A 446 48.18 -26.57 -28.08
N THR A 447 47.62 -27.01 -29.20
CA THR A 447 47.88 -28.33 -29.78
C THR A 447 49.31 -28.37 -30.31
N GLY A 448 50.26 -28.67 -29.42
CA GLY A 448 51.63 -29.03 -29.79
C GLY A 448 51.65 -30.42 -30.41
N GLY A 449 51.68 -30.49 -31.74
CA GLY A 449 52.05 -31.70 -32.45
C GLY A 449 53.55 -31.94 -32.36
N THR A 450 53.95 -33.11 -31.88
CA THR A 450 55.27 -33.69 -32.13
C THR A 450 55.09 -35.18 -32.41
N ALA A 451 55.31 -35.54 -33.68
CA ALA A 451 55.46 -36.91 -34.16
C ALA A 451 56.96 -37.23 -34.28
N SER A 452 57.39 -38.29 -33.58
CA SER A 452 58.59 -39.12 -33.77
C SER A 452 58.71 -39.92 -32.46
N SER A 453 58.72 -41.24 -32.42
CA SER A 453 59.27 -42.27 -33.32
C SER A 453 58.61 -43.61 -33.05
#